data_AF-A0A5J5ARC6-F1
#
_entry.id   AF-A0A5J5ARC6-F1
#
_cell.length_a   1.000
_cell.length_b   1.000
_cell.length_c   1.000
_cell.angle_alpha   90.00
_cell.angle_beta   90.00
_cell.angle_gamma   90.00
#
_symmetry.space_group_name_H-M   'P 1'
#
loop_
_entity.id
_entity.type
_entity.pdbx_description
1 polymer ?
#
loop_
_entity_poly.entity_id
_entity_poly.type
_entity_poly.pdbx_seq_one_letter_code
_entity_poly.pdbx_strand_id
1 'polypeptide(L)'
;MVVADVVVVVREFDPHKDSRVVEEVEGRCEVGPSGKLSLFTDLLGDPICRVRHSPAYLMLVAETMVGKADKEEREVVGMIRGCIKTVTCGKKLSRNGKNGNDPTKPLPVYTKLAYILGLRVSPSHRRMGIGLKLVQRMEEWFRENGAEYSYIATENDNQASVKLFADKCSYSKFRTPSILVQPVFAHRVRITKRVTIMKLTPSDAESLYRRRFSTIEFFPRDIDSVLNNELSLGTFIAVPTGTYSAESWAGSEQFLANPPESWAVLSVWNCKDVFKLEVRGASRVMKCFARTTRLVDRALPWLHLPSMPEVFRPFGLHFLYGLGGEGPLSAKFVKALCGFAHNLAKGAWLWSRGDGGVESASRSG
;
A
#
# COMPACT_ATOMS: atom_id res chain seq x y z
N MET A 1 -44.02 22.12 11.61
CA MET A 1 -42.57 22.13 11.31
C MET A 1 -42.34 21.08 10.24
N VAL A 2 -42.16 21.47 8.97
CA VAL A 2 -41.94 20.51 7.89
C VAL A 2 -40.53 19.94 8.06
N VAL A 3 -40.44 18.66 8.42
CA VAL A 3 -39.17 17.93 8.45
C VAL A 3 -38.70 17.85 6.99
N ALA A 4 -37.58 18.50 6.67
CA ALA A 4 -36.99 18.35 5.35
C ALA A 4 -36.57 16.88 5.20
N ASP A 5 -37.10 16.20 4.20
CA ASP A 5 -36.80 14.80 3.95
C ASP A 5 -35.39 14.72 3.35
N VAL A 6 -34.46 14.06 4.05
CA VAL A 6 -33.07 13.95 3.61
C VAL A 6 -32.93 12.64 2.83
N VAL A 7 -32.89 12.75 1.50
CA VAL A 7 -32.70 11.59 0.63
C VAL A 7 -31.20 11.36 0.40
N VAL A 8 -30.73 10.14 0.66
CA VAL A 8 -29.36 9.72 0.37
C VAL A 8 -29.34 8.95 -0.94
N VAL A 9 -28.56 9.41 -1.92
CA VAL A 9 -28.33 8.74 -3.20
C VAL A 9 -26.88 8.26 -3.26
N VAL A 10 -26.66 7.00 -3.68
CA VAL A 10 -25.32 6.46 -3.92
C VAL A 10 -25.12 6.34 -5.42
N ARG A 11 -24.04 6.91 -5.93
CA ARG A 11 -23.69 6.89 -7.36
C ARG A 11 -22.19 6.70 -7.56
N GLU A 12 -21.80 6.42 -8.80
CA GLU A 12 -20.40 6.37 -9.18
C GLU A 12 -19.74 7.75 -9.05
N PHE A 13 -18.47 7.73 -8.67
CA PHE A 13 -17.62 8.91 -8.59
C PHE A 13 -17.33 9.47 -9.99
N ASP A 14 -17.55 10.78 -10.16
CA ASP A 14 -17.21 11.53 -11.36
C ASP A 14 -15.94 12.37 -11.10
N PRO A 15 -14.78 12.02 -11.68
CA PRO A 15 -13.52 12.72 -11.43
C PRO A 15 -13.55 14.22 -11.74
N HIS A 16 -14.40 14.66 -12.67
CA HIS A 16 -14.47 16.07 -13.06
C HIS A 16 -15.27 16.92 -12.07
N LYS A 17 -16.23 16.30 -11.37
CA LYS A 17 -17.14 17.02 -10.47
C LYS A 17 -16.81 16.81 -9.00
N ASP A 18 -16.38 15.59 -8.65
CA ASP A 18 -16.36 15.15 -7.26
C ASP A 18 -14.99 15.29 -6.61
N SER A 19 -13.90 15.38 -7.40
CA SER A 19 -12.53 15.24 -6.88
C SER A 19 -12.24 16.16 -5.69
N ARG A 20 -12.52 17.47 -5.83
CA ARG A 20 -12.29 18.44 -4.76
C ARG A 20 -13.15 18.18 -3.52
N VAL A 21 -14.44 17.93 -3.73
CA VAL A 21 -15.40 17.72 -2.62
C VAL A 21 -15.07 16.44 -1.86
N VAL A 22 -14.64 15.40 -2.57
CA VAL A 22 -14.19 14.14 -1.99
C VAL A 22 -12.95 14.33 -1.12
N GLU A 23 -11.94 15.08 -1.59
CA GLU A 23 -10.77 15.40 -0.77
C GLU A 23 -11.15 16.17 0.51
N GLU A 24 -12.08 17.12 0.41
CA GLU A 24 -12.60 17.85 1.56
C GLU A 24 -13.33 16.92 2.55
N VAL A 25 -14.14 15.98 2.07
CA VAL A 25 -14.81 14.97 2.91
C VAL A 25 -13.81 14.06 3.59
N GLU A 26 -12.79 13.58 2.89
CA GLU A 26 -11.73 12.76 3.49
C GLU A 26 -11.02 13.52 4.61
N GLY A 27 -10.66 14.78 4.33
CA GLY A 27 -9.99 15.58 5.33
C GLY A 27 -10.83 15.85 6.58
N ARG A 28 -12.14 16.02 6.42
CA ARG A 28 -13.09 16.09 7.55
C ARG A 28 -13.20 14.77 8.33
N CYS A 29 -13.04 13.63 7.66
CA CYS A 29 -13.18 12.30 8.27
C CYS A 29 -11.94 11.85 9.07
N GLU A 30 -10.76 12.32 8.69
CA GLU A 30 -9.47 11.94 9.31
C GLU A 30 -9.14 12.73 10.59
N VAL A 31 -10.02 13.67 10.98
CA VAL A 31 -9.96 14.33 12.29
C VAL A 31 -10.31 13.29 13.36
N GLY A 32 -9.28 12.75 14.03
CA GLY A 32 -9.45 11.94 15.24
C GLY A 32 -10.18 12.74 16.34
N PRO A 33 -10.72 12.07 17.38
CA PRO A 33 -11.31 12.78 18.53
C PRO A 33 -10.34 13.86 19.01
N SER A 34 -10.87 15.07 19.17
CA SER A 34 -10.15 16.33 19.36
C SER A 34 -8.93 16.21 20.26
N GLY A 35 -7.76 16.62 19.74
CA GLY A 35 -6.52 16.74 20.50
C GLY A 35 -5.58 15.53 20.50
N LYS A 36 -5.93 14.41 19.87
CA LYS A 36 -5.03 13.25 19.72
C LYS A 36 -4.22 13.29 18.42
N LEU A 37 -3.05 12.65 18.45
CA LEU A 37 -2.25 12.42 17.24
C LEU A 37 -3.08 11.63 16.23
N SER A 38 -3.15 12.11 15.00
CA SER A 38 -3.86 11.47 13.89
C SER A 38 -2.99 11.47 12.65
N LEU A 39 -3.16 10.44 11.82
CA LEU A 39 -2.49 10.31 10.54
C LEU A 39 -3.46 10.76 9.44
N PHE A 40 -3.09 11.84 8.76
CA PHE A 40 -3.82 12.40 7.64
C PHE A 40 -3.22 11.90 6.32
N THR A 41 -4.06 11.69 5.31
CA THR A 41 -3.70 11.25 3.96
C THR A 41 -4.06 12.35 2.96
N ASP A 42 -3.06 12.84 2.23
CA ASP A 42 -3.21 13.73 1.09
C ASP A 42 -3.09 12.91 -0.19
N LEU A 43 -4.18 12.82 -0.97
CA LEU A 43 -4.25 12.02 -2.20
C LEU A 43 -3.74 12.76 -3.44
N LEU A 44 -3.14 13.94 -3.29
CA LEU A 44 -2.47 14.67 -4.37
C LEU A 44 -3.38 14.99 -5.57
N GLY A 45 -4.66 15.27 -5.35
CA GLY A 45 -5.63 15.54 -6.42
C GLY A 45 -6.26 14.29 -7.03
N ASP A 46 -5.95 13.10 -6.52
CA ASP A 46 -6.37 11.83 -7.11
C ASP A 46 -7.09 10.90 -6.12
N PRO A 47 -8.41 11.05 -5.96
CA PRO A 47 -9.17 10.22 -5.05
C PRO A 47 -9.18 8.72 -5.37
N ILE A 48 -8.83 8.29 -6.58
CA ILE A 48 -8.82 6.86 -6.97
C ILE A 48 -7.42 6.26 -7.00
N CYS A 49 -6.39 7.01 -6.58
CA CYS A 49 -4.97 6.62 -6.65
C CYS A 49 -4.68 5.26 -6.02
N ARG A 50 -5.41 4.90 -4.95
CA ARG A 50 -5.24 3.66 -4.19
C ARG A 50 -5.84 2.41 -4.85
N VAL A 51 -6.72 2.58 -5.85
CA VAL A 51 -7.44 1.47 -6.48
C VAL A 51 -7.21 1.34 -7.98
N ARG A 52 -6.81 2.44 -8.65
CA ARG A 52 -6.69 2.54 -10.13
C ARG A 52 -5.77 1.52 -10.81
N HIS A 53 -4.78 1.00 -10.07
CA HIS A 53 -3.84 -0.01 -10.60
C HIS A 53 -4.33 -1.44 -10.37
N SER A 54 -5.58 -1.62 -9.92
CA SER A 54 -6.22 -2.94 -9.84
C SER A 54 -6.92 -3.27 -11.17
N PRO A 55 -6.99 -4.55 -11.57
CA PRO A 55 -7.64 -4.95 -12.82
C PRO A 55 -9.10 -4.52 -12.95
N ALA A 56 -9.83 -4.49 -11.82
CA ALA A 56 -11.16 -3.91 -11.73
C ALA A 56 -11.26 -3.09 -10.44
N TYR A 57 -11.79 -1.89 -10.54
CA TYR A 57 -11.99 -1.00 -9.40
C TYR A 57 -13.24 -0.15 -9.59
N LEU A 58 -13.80 0.29 -8.46
CA LEU A 58 -14.92 1.21 -8.42
C LEU A 58 -14.77 2.17 -7.23
N MET A 59 -15.18 3.41 -7.44
CA MET A 59 -15.40 4.37 -6.36
C MET A 59 -16.84 4.85 -6.42
N LEU A 60 -17.52 4.81 -5.27
CA LEU A 60 -18.87 5.33 -5.11
C LEU A 60 -18.85 6.51 -4.15
N VAL A 61 -19.74 7.47 -4.39
CA VAL A 61 -20.02 8.60 -3.50
C VAL A 61 -21.46 8.53 -3.00
N ALA A 62 -21.69 9.00 -1.79
CA ALA A 62 -23.02 9.22 -1.22
C ALA A 62 -23.32 10.71 -1.20
N GLU A 63 -24.41 11.09 -1.85
CA GLU A 63 -24.93 12.45 -1.88
C GLU A 63 -26.19 12.55 -1.03
N THR A 64 -26.28 13.60 -0.21
CA THR A 64 -27.54 14.01 0.41
C THR A 64 -28.20 15.06 -0.45
N MET A 65 -29.50 14.89 -0.71
CA MET A 65 -30.36 15.89 -1.31
C MET A 65 -31.24 16.47 -0.22
N VAL A 66 -31.13 17.77 0.01
CA VAL A 66 -32.01 18.51 0.93
C VAL A 66 -32.83 19.48 0.11
N GLY A 67 -34.16 19.30 0.12
CA GLY A 67 -35.09 20.09 -0.67
C GLY A 67 -36.08 20.88 0.17
N LYS A 68 -36.24 22.16 -0.17
CA LYS A 68 -37.51 22.90 -0.12
C LYS A 68 -37.83 23.37 -1.54
N ALA A 69 -39.10 23.58 -1.84
CA ALA A 69 -39.72 23.73 -3.18
C ALA A 69 -38.92 24.45 -4.29
N ASP A 70 -37.97 25.34 -3.99
CA ASP A 70 -37.23 26.12 -4.98
C ASP A 70 -35.68 26.00 -4.94
N LYS A 71 -35.09 25.17 -4.06
CA LYS A 71 -33.63 24.90 -4.04
C LYS A 71 -33.32 23.47 -3.57
N GLU A 72 -32.76 22.66 -4.47
CA GLU A 72 -32.12 21.39 -4.13
C GLU A 72 -30.63 21.63 -3.82
N GLU A 73 -30.22 21.41 -2.58
CA GLU A 73 -28.81 21.39 -2.23
C GLU A 73 -28.30 19.95 -2.24
N ARG A 74 -27.24 19.69 -3.01
CA ARG A 74 -26.58 18.39 -3.10
C ARG A 74 -25.20 18.48 -2.45
N GLU A 75 -24.96 17.65 -1.45
CA GLU A 75 -23.65 17.55 -0.79
C GLU A 75 -23.16 16.10 -0.86
N VAL A 76 -21.91 15.89 -1.29
CA VAL A 76 -21.24 14.60 -1.10
C VAL A 76 -20.84 14.48 0.36
N VAL A 77 -21.39 13.47 1.05
CA VAL A 77 -21.22 13.27 2.50
C VAL A 77 -20.49 11.98 2.84
N GLY A 78 -20.23 11.12 1.85
CA GLY A 78 -19.50 9.87 2.05
C GLY A 78 -18.99 9.27 0.76
N MET A 79 -18.10 8.30 0.89
CA MET A 79 -17.51 7.59 -0.24
C MET A 79 -17.03 6.20 0.17
N ILE A 80 -16.93 5.30 -0.81
CA ILE A 80 -16.31 3.99 -0.66
C ILE A 80 -15.49 3.64 -1.90
N ARG A 81 -14.34 3.00 -1.70
CA ARG A 81 -13.44 2.52 -2.75
C ARG A 81 -13.30 1.01 -2.68
N GLY A 82 -13.51 0.35 -3.80
CA GLY A 82 -13.38 -1.09 -3.94
C GLY A 82 -12.51 -1.48 -5.11
N CYS A 83 -11.86 -2.63 -5.02
CA CYS A 83 -11.22 -3.28 -6.17
C CYS A 83 -11.35 -4.81 -6.10
N ILE A 84 -11.16 -5.47 -7.23
CA ILE A 84 -11.20 -6.94 -7.33
C ILE A 84 -9.89 -7.42 -7.92
N LYS A 85 -9.30 -8.44 -7.29
CA LYS A 85 -8.13 -9.15 -7.81
C LYS A 85 -8.38 -10.65 -7.82
N THR A 86 -7.74 -11.32 -8.78
CA THR A 86 -7.65 -12.79 -8.73
C THR A 86 -6.45 -13.15 -7.87
N VAL A 87 -6.68 -13.90 -6.80
CA VAL A 87 -5.64 -14.25 -5.83
C VAL A 87 -5.68 -15.72 -5.49
N THR A 88 -4.58 -16.23 -4.95
CA THR A 88 -4.54 -17.57 -4.39
C THR A 88 -5.34 -17.65 -3.08
N CYS A 89 -6.25 -18.62 -2.97
CA CYS A 89 -7.00 -18.93 -1.75
C CYS A 89 -6.73 -20.34 -1.20
N GLY A 90 -5.89 -21.13 -1.87
CA GLY A 90 -5.56 -22.48 -1.45
C GLY A 90 -4.56 -23.15 -2.37
N LYS A 91 -4.31 -24.44 -2.12
CA LYS A 91 -3.40 -25.26 -2.92
C LYS A 91 -4.00 -26.64 -3.20
N LYS A 92 -3.75 -27.18 -4.38
CA LYS A 92 -4.12 -28.54 -4.79
C LYS A 92 -2.92 -29.28 -5.34
N LEU A 93 -2.87 -30.60 -5.14
CA LEU A 93 -1.87 -31.45 -5.80
C LEU A 93 -2.28 -31.69 -7.25
N SER A 94 -1.29 -31.76 -8.16
CA SER A 94 -1.55 -32.08 -9.55
C SER A 94 -1.99 -33.55 -9.66
N ARG A 95 -3.19 -33.80 -10.20
CA ARG A 95 -3.76 -35.15 -10.34
C ARG A 95 -3.35 -35.88 -11.62
N ASN A 96 -2.64 -35.24 -12.56
CA ASN A 96 -2.23 -35.86 -13.83
C ASN A 96 -0.93 -35.26 -14.36
N GLY A 97 0.12 -36.08 -14.49
CA GLY A 97 1.43 -35.74 -15.07
C GLY A 97 1.46 -35.59 -16.60
N LYS A 98 0.38 -35.07 -17.22
CA LYS A 98 0.30 -34.93 -18.69
C LYS A 98 1.00 -33.70 -19.25
N ASN A 99 1.31 -32.70 -18.42
CA ASN A 99 1.96 -31.46 -18.85
C ASN A 99 3.26 -31.20 -18.08
N GLY A 100 4.27 -32.08 -18.19
CA GLY A 100 5.68 -31.83 -17.82
C GLY A 100 6.01 -31.30 -16.40
N ASN A 101 5.00 -31.07 -15.56
CA ASN A 101 5.11 -30.51 -14.24
C ASN A 101 5.17 -31.66 -13.25
N ASP A 102 6.20 -31.62 -12.43
CA ASP A 102 6.42 -32.51 -11.31
C ASP A 102 5.12 -32.71 -10.50
N PRO A 103 4.56 -33.93 -10.45
CA PRO A 103 3.29 -34.22 -9.79
C PRO A 103 3.30 -33.95 -8.28
N THR A 104 4.49 -33.78 -7.68
CA THR A 104 4.65 -33.44 -6.27
C THR A 104 4.47 -31.94 -5.96
N LYS A 105 4.47 -31.07 -6.97
CA LYS A 105 4.39 -29.62 -6.75
C LYS A 105 2.94 -29.15 -6.53
N PRO A 106 2.66 -28.43 -5.43
CA PRO A 106 1.35 -27.87 -5.18
C PRO A 106 1.05 -26.75 -6.19
N LEU A 107 -0.13 -26.79 -6.78
CA LEU A 107 -0.65 -25.77 -7.68
C LEU A 107 -1.59 -24.83 -6.92
N PRO A 108 -1.55 -23.52 -7.21
CA PRO A 108 -2.47 -22.57 -6.59
C PRO A 108 -3.91 -22.81 -7.02
N VAL A 109 -4.83 -22.63 -6.08
CA VAL A 109 -6.27 -22.47 -6.34
C VAL A 109 -6.56 -20.98 -6.28
N TYR A 110 -7.16 -20.46 -7.34
CA TYR A 110 -7.47 -19.04 -7.47
C TYR A 110 -8.94 -18.76 -7.19
N THR A 111 -9.20 -17.57 -6.64
CA THR A 111 -10.54 -16.98 -6.50
C THR A 111 -10.49 -15.49 -6.83
N LYS A 112 -11.63 -14.89 -7.17
CA LYS A 112 -11.76 -13.43 -7.23
C LYS A 112 -12.07 -12.91 -5.83
N LEU A 113 -11.15 -12.12 -5.30
CA LEU A 113 -11.28 -11.48 -4.00
C LEU A 113 -11.48 -9.98 -4.20
N ALA A 114 -12.55 -9.45 -3.62
CA ALA A 114 -12.82 -8.03 -3.52
C ALA A 114 -12.16 -7.42 -2.27
N TYR A 115 -11.69 -6.19 -2.39
CA TYR A 115 -11.09 -5.41 -1.32
C TYR A 115 -11.83 -4.08 -1.17
N ILE A 116 -12.28 -3.76 0.04
CA ILE A 116 -12.70 -2.40 0.39
C ILE A 116 -11.47 -1.67 0.94
N LEU A 117 -11.00 -0.67 0.19
CA LEU A 117 -9.75 0.05 0.46
C LEU A 117 -9.95 1.44 1.05
N GLY A 118 -11.20 1.86 1.24
CA GLY A 118 -11.53 3.06 2.00
C GLY A 118 -13.03 3.25 2.09
N LEU A 119 -13.53 3.52 3.29
CA LEU A 119 -14.89 3.96 3.55
C LEU A 119 -14.82 5.20 4.44
N ARG A 120 -15.43 6.29 3.99
CA ARG A 120 -15.49 7.56 4.73
C ARG A 120 -16.92 8.07 4.73
N VAL A 121 -17.38 8.52 5.90
CA VAL A 121 -18.66 9.22 6.07
C VAL A 121 -18.40 10.43 6.95
N SER A 122 -18.79 11.59 6.44
CA SER A 122 -18.67 12.88 7.11
C SER A 122 -19.18 12.77 8.55
N PRO A 123 -18.44 13.27 9.57
CA PRO A 123 -18.82 13.15 10.97
C PRO A 123 -20.26 13.57 11.28
N SER A 124 -20.73 14.66 10.67
CA SER A 124 -22.09 15.19 10.86
C SER A 124 -23.19 14.30 10.28
N HIS A 125 -22.84 13.36 9.39
CA HIS A 125 -23.77 12.46 8.70
C HIS A 125 -23.60 10.99 9.14
N ARG A 126 -22.80 10.74 10.19
CA ARG A 126 -22.64 9.39 10.74
C ARG A 126 -23.95 8.94 11.40
N ARG A 127 -24.14 7.62 11.47
CA ARG A 127 -25.31 6.97 12.07
C ARG A 127 -26.64 7.20 11.33
N MET A 128 -26.60 7.74 10.12
CA MET A 128 -27.74 7.87 9.20
C MET A 128 -27.85 6.71 8.19
N GLY A 129 -27.17 5.58 8.42
CA GLY A 129 -27.19 4.43 7.50
C GLY A 129 -26.35 4.58 6.22
N ILE A 130 -25.76 5.75 5.95
CA ILE A 130 -24.97 6.02 4.73
C ILE A 130 -23.84 5.01 4.51
N GLY A 131 -23.07 4.69 5.56
CA GLY A 131 -21.96 3.73 5.46
C GLY A 131 -22.42 2.32 5.08
N LEU A 132 -23.57 1.88 5.61
CA LEU A 132 -24.16 0.59 5.25
C LEU A 132 -24.61 0.59 3.79
N LYS A 133 -25.29 1.65 3.34
CA LYS A 133 -25.75 1.79 1.95
C LYS A 133 -24.60 1.77 0.95
N LEU A 134 -23.48 2.45 1.27
CA LEU A 134 -22.26 2.43 0.47
C LEU A 134 -21.66 1.03 0.37
N VAL A 135 -21.56 0.31 1.49
CA VAL A 135 -21.03 -1.06 1.51
C VAL A 135 -21.92 -2.01 0.70
N GLN A 136 -23.24 -1.97 0.89
CA GLN A 136 -24.19 -2.81 0.15
C GLN A 136 -24.08 -2.60 -1.36
N ARG A 137 -24.04 -1.34 -1.82
CA ARG A 137 -23.91 -1.03 -3.25
C ARG A 137 -22.57 -1.47 -3.83
N MET A 138 -21.50 -1.38 -3.05
CA MET A 138 -20.17 -1.89 -3.44
C MET A 138 -20.16 -3.43 -3.50
N GLU A 139 -20.81 -4.11 -2.57
CA GLU A 139 -20.92 -5.58 -2.55
C GLU A 139 -21.79 -6.12 -3.69
N GLU A 140 -22.83 -5.39 -4.09
CA GLU A 140 -23.58 -5.67 -5.31
C GLU A 140 -22.65 -5.68 -6.51
N TRP A 141 -21.85 -4.61 -6.69
CA TRP A 141 -20.86 -4.54 -7.76
C TRP A 141 -19.82 -5.66 -7.66
N PHE A 142 -19.36 -6.02 -6.46
CA PHE A 142 -18.45 -7.16 -6.25
C PHE A 142 -19.06 -8.47 -6.74
N ARG A 143 -20.31 -8.76 -6.39
CA ARG A 143 -21.03 -9.98 -6.82
C ARG A 143 -21.25 -9.99 -8.33
N GLU A 144 -21.68 -8.88 -8.92
CA GLU A 144 -21.87 -8.73 -10.37
C GLU A 144 -20.58 -8.99 -11.14
N ASN A 145 -19.41 -8.67 -10.55
CA ASN A 145 -18.09 -8.92 -11.13
C ASN A 145 -17.49 -10.28 -10.74
N GLY A 146 -18.26 -11.13 -10.06
CA GLY A 146 -17.92 -12.51 -9.72
C GLY A 146 -16.91 -12.63 -8.57
N ALA A 147 -16.78 -11.64 -7.70
CA ALA A 147 -16.00 -11.80 -6.48
C ALA A 147 -16.72 -12.77 -5.53
N GLU A 148 -16.00 -13.80 -5.07
CA GLU A 148 -16.52 -14.81 -4.14
C GLU A 148 -16.38 -14.36 -2.69
N TYR A 149 -15.38 -13.51 -2.42
CA TYR A 149 -15.04 -13.02 -1.10
C TYR A 149 -14.88 -11.50 -1.13
N SER A 150 -15.16 -10.85 -0.01
CA SER A 150 -14.85 -9.44 0.23
C SER A 150 -13.99 -9.30 1.49
N TYR A 151 -12.97 -8.44 1.42
CA TYR A 151 -12.00 -8.24 2.49
C TYR A 151 -11.84 -6.75 2.81
N ILE A 152 -11.71 -6.46 4.11
CA ILE A 152 -11.40 -5.13 4.63
C ILE A 152 -10.42 -5.25 5.80
N ALA A 153 -9.53 -4.27 5.91
CA ALA A 153 -8.75 -4.05 7.13
C ALA A 153 -9.31 -2.85 7.90
N THR A 154 -9.48 -3.00 9.21
CA THR A 154 -9.85 -1.92 10.12
C THR A 154 -9.13 -2.08 11.46
N GLU A 155 -8.90 -0.97 12.17
CA GLU A 155 -8.25 -0.99 13.48
C GLU A 155 -9.22 -1.57 14.53
N ASN A 156 -8.68 -2.34 15.49
CA ASN A 156 -9.48 -3.03 16.49
C ASN A 156 -10.25 -2.08 17.43
N ASP A 157 -9.75 -0.84 17.59
CA ASP A 157 -10.37 0.21 18.40
C ASP A 157 -11.35 1.09 17.60
N ASN A 158 -11.44 0.92 16.27
CA ASN A 158 -12.46 1.56 15.44
C ASN A 158 -13.81 0.85 15.57
N GLN A 159 -14.46 1.05 16.72
CA GLN A 159 -15.73 0.41 17.08
C GLN A 159 -16.85 0.67 16.06
N ALA A 160 -16.86 1.82 15.39
CA ALA A 160 -17.86 2.14 14.38
C ALA A 160 -17.70 1.25 13.14
N SER A 161 -16.47 1.07 12.67
CA SER A 161 -16.15 0.20 11.54
C SER A 161 -16.39 -1.26 11.90
N VAL A 162 -15.91 -1.71 13.07
CA VAL A 162 -16.10 -3.10 13.54
C VAL A 162 -17.59 -3.46 13.58
N LYS A 163 -18.44 -2.63 14.19
CA LYS A 163 -19.89 -2.86 14.25
C LYS A 163 -20.56 -2.85 12.88
N LEU A 164 -20.13 -1.96 11.98
CA LEU A 164 -20.67 -1.93 10.62
C LEU A 164 -20.37 -3.23 9.88
N PHE A 165 -19.10 -3.63 9.81
CA PHE A 165 -18.71 -4.78 9.01
C PHE A 165 -19.09 -6.10 9.67
N ALA A 166 -18.80 -6.29 10.97
CA ALA A 166 -19.08 -7.55 11.65
C ALA A 166 -20.59 -7.76 11.90
N ASP A 167 -21.27 -6.77 12.50
CA ASP A 167 -22.65 -6.96 12.94
C ASP A 167 -23.68 -6.70 11.84
N LYS A 168 -23.40 -5.77 10.90
CA LYS A 168 -24.38 -5.36 9.87
C LYS A 168 -24.11 -5.94 8.50
N CYS A 169 -22.85 -6.18 8.14
CA CYS A 169 -22.48 -6.75 6.85
C CYS A 169 -21.97 -8.20 6.94
N SER A 170 -22.05 -8.83 8.12
CA SER A 170 -21.68 -10.25 8.34
C SER A 170 -20.22 -10.61 8.03
N TYR A 171 -19.28 -9.67 8.19
CA TYR A 171 -17.85 -9.96 8.04
C TYR A 171 -17.33 -10.68 9.28
N SER A 172 -16.61 -11.78 9.06
CA SER A 172 -15.87 -12.46 10.14
C SER A 172 -14.43 -12.00 10.19
N LYS A 173 -13.85 -11.93 11.40
CA LYS A 173 -12.42 -11.67 11.57
C LYS A 173 -11.60 -12.76 10.89
N PHE A 174 -10.76 -12.35 9.94
CA PHE A 174 -9.89 -13.26 9.19
C PHE A 174 -8.47 -13.34 9.77
N ARG A 175 -7.78 -12.20 9.86
CA ARG A 175 -6.40 -12.09 10.36
C ARG A 175 -6.18 -10.77 11.10
N THR A 176 -5.02 -10.65 11.75
CA THR A 176 -4.56 -9.41 12.38
C THR A 176 -3.16 -9.08 11.82
N PRO A 177 -3.07 -8.39 10.67
CA PRO A 177 -1.78 -8.01 10.10
C PRO A 177 -1.08 -7.00 11.01
N SER A 178 0.26 -7.01 10.99
CA SER A 178 1.09 -5.98 11.62
C SER A 178 1.79 -5.15 10.55
N ILE A 179 1.74 -3.84 10.69
CA ILE A 179 2.47 -2.91 9.81
C ILE A 179 3.75 -2.51 10.52
N LEU A 180 4.89 -2.92 9.96
CA LEU A 180 6.21 -2.51 10.45
C LEU A 180 6.61 -1.22 9.74
N VAL A 181 7.05 -0.23 10.52
CA VAL A 181 7.44 1.08 10.00
C VAL A 181 8.90 1.35 10.34
N GLN A 182 9.68 1.70 9.33
CA GLN A 182 11.05 2.17 9.49
C GLN A 182 11.15 3.63 9.03
N PRO A 183 11.37 4.59 9.95
CA PRO A 183 11.64 5.96 9.56
C PRO A 183 12.86 6.09 8.65
N VAL A 184 12.77 7.00 7.68
CA VAL A 184 13.91 7.36 6.83
C VAL A 184 14.64 8.54 7.49
N PHE A 185 15.82 8.26 8.04
CA PHE A 185 16.62 9.23 8.77
C PHE A 185 17.55 10.03 7.85
N ALA A 186 18.11 11.12 8.41
CA ALA A 186 19.03 12.00 7.72
C ALA A 186 20.37 11.32 7.35
N HIS A 187 20.70 10.17 7.93
CA HIS A 187 21.95 9.44 7.70
C HIS A 187 21.74 8.18 6.88
N ARG A 188 22.71 7.81 6.03
CA ARG A 188 22.62 6.55 5.28
C ARG A 188 22.84 5.39 6.26
N VAL A 189 22.06 4.33 6.09
CA VAL A 189 22.26 3.09 6.84
C VAL A 189 23.46 2.36 6.25
N ARG A 190 24.42 1.99 7.10
CA ARG A 190 25.57 1.18 6.70
C ARG A 190 25.13 -0.25 6.46
N ILE A 191 25.24 -0.72 5.22
CA ILE A 191 25.00 -2.11 4.86
C ILE A 191 26.31 -2.88 5.03
N THR A 192 26.23 -4.09 5.59
CA THR A 192 27.41 -4.94 5.80
C THR A 192 28.03 -5.36 4.46
N LYS A 193 29.37 -5.36 4.38
CA LYS A 193 30.11 -5.82 3.18
C LYS A 193 30.05 -7.33 2.94
N ARG A 194 29.37 -8.08 3.83
CA ARG A 194 29.16 -9.53 3.72
C ARG A 194 27.91 -9.91 2.93
N VAL A 195 27.14 -8.91 2.50
CA VAL A 195 25.92 -9.10 1.73
C VAL A 195 26.07 -8.38 0.39
N THR A 196 25.84 -9.11 -0.69
CA THR A 196 25.64 -8.53 -2.02
C THR A 196 24.15 -8.34 -2.25
N ILE A 197 23.74 -7.13 -2.65
CA ILE A 197 22.35 -6.82 -3.01
C ILE A 197 22.29 -6.55 -4.50
N MET A 198 21.39 -7.22 -5.21
CA MET A 198 21.23 -7.09 -6.66
C MET A 198 19.77 -6.80 -7.00
N LYS A 199 19.54 -5.93 -7.99
CA LYS A 199 18.21 -5.70 -8.54
C LYS A 199 17.93 -6.79 -9.58
N LEU A 200 16.79 -7.45 -9.46
CA LEU A 200 16.31 -8.42 -10.44
C LEU A 200 15.58 -7.70 -11.58
N THR A 201 15.61 -8.30 -12.77
CA THR A 201 14.70 -7.92 -13.85
C THR A 201 13.25 -8.24 -13.45
N PRO A 202 12.23 -7.56 -13.99
CA PRO A 202 10.84 -7.90 -13.68
C PRO A 202 10.49 -9.36 -13.99
N SER A 203 11.00 -9.90 -15.10
CA SER A 203 10.80 -11.32 -15.49
C SER A 203 11.42 -12.30 -14.49
N ASP A 204 12.63 -12.00 -14.01
CA ASP A 204 13.26 -12.80 -12.95
C ASP A 204 12.48 -12.73 -11.64
N ALA A 205 12.12 -11.51 -11.22
CA ALA A 205 11.35 -11.31 -10.01
C ALA A 205 10.01 -12.04 -10.05
N GLU A 206 9.32 -12.04 -11.20
CA GLU A 206 8.10 -12.80 -11.42
C GLU A 206 8.34 -14.30 -11.25
N SER A 207 9.35 -14.84 -11.93
CA SER A 207 9.70 -16.26 -11.86
C SER A 207 9.98 -16.69 -10.42
N LEU A 208 10.80 -15.90 -9.70
CA LEU A 208 11.10 -16.12 -8.29
C LEU A 208 9.85 -16.11 -7.42
N TYR A 209 9.00 -15.08 -7.56
CA TYR A 209 7.78 -14.94 -6.77
C TYR A 209 6.75 -16.01 -7.06
N ARG A 210 6.50 -16.36 -8.33
CA ARG A 210 5.59 -17.46 -8.67
C ARG A 210 6.10 -18.78 -8.13
N ARG A 211 7.41 -19.05 -8.22
CA ARG A 211 7.97 -20.30 -7.71
C ARG A 211 7.90 -20.40 -6.20
N ARG A 212 8.13 -19.30 -5.48
CA ARG A 212 8.21 -19.30 -4.01
C ARG A 212 6.88 -19.05 -3.31
N PHE A 213 6.01 -18.23 -3.89
CA PHE A 213 4.85 -17.66 -3.21
C PHE A 213 3.51 -17.95 -3.89
N SER A 214 3.47 -18.58 -5.07
CA SER A 214 2.20 -18.78 -5.79
C SER A 214 1.11 -19.48 -4.99
N THR A 215 1.49 -20.38 -4.08
CA THR A 215 0.55 -21.13 -3.22
C THR A 215 0.26 -20.47 -1.87
N ILE A 216 0.83 -19.29 -1.63
CA ILE A 216 0.58 -18.49 -0.43
C ILE A 216 -0.73 -17.73 -0.61
N GLU A 217 -1.55 -17.73 0.44
CA GLU A 217 -2.82 -17.02 0.46
C GLU A 217 -2.66 -15.53 0.10
N PHE A 218 -3.58 -15.03 -0.72
CA PHE A 218 -3.60 -13.68 -1.28
C PHE A 218 -2.43 -13.34 -2.22
N PHE A 219 -1.65 -14.34 -2.67
CA PHE A 219 -0.71 -14.11 -3.77
C PHE A 219 -1.47 -13.67 -5.04
N PRO A 220 -1.13 -12.50 -5.63
CA PRO A 220 -1.84 -11.98 -6.79
C PRO A 220 -1.48 -12.78 -8.04
N ARG A 221 -2.50 -13.13 -8.84
CA ARG A 221 -2.27 -13.81 -10.13
C ARG A 221 -1.53 -12.90 -11.11
N ASP A 222 -1.80 -11.59 -11.04
CA ASP A 222 -1.25 -10.49 -11.83
C ASP A 222 0.05 -9.90 -11.25
N ILE A 223 0.88 -10.71 -10.56
CA ILE A 223 2.14 -10.24 -9.96
C ILE A 223 3.09 -9.58 -10.99
N ASP A 224 3.07 -10.05 -12.24
CA ASP A 224 3.79 -9.48 -13.38
C ASP A 224 3.44 -8.00 -13.59
N SER A 225 2.15 -7.66 -13.55
CA SER A 225 1.66 -6.31 -13.74
C SER A 225 2.07 -5.39 -12.59
N VAL A 226 2.14 -5.93 -11.35
CA VAL A 226 2.65 -5.19 -10.19
C VAL A 226 4.15 -4.93 -10.33
N LEU A 227 4.94 -5.92 -10.76
CA LEU A 227 6.39 -5.82 -10.89
C LEU A 227 6.83 -4.89 -12.02
N ASN A 228 6.05 -4.82 -13.12
CA ASN A 228 6.31 -3.95 -14.28
C ASN A 228 5.71 -2.54 -14.15
N ASN A 229 4.97 -2.25 -13.09
CA ASN A 229 4.39 -0.93 -12.88
C ASN A 229 5.49 0.13 -12.63
N GLU A 230 5.31 1.36 -13.13
CA GLU A 230 6.26 2.47 -12.95
C GLU A 230 6.50 2.83 -11.47
N LEU A 231 5.53 2.57 -10.60
CA LEU A 231 5.66 2.77 -9.15
C LEU A 231 6.48 1.66 -8.46
N SER A 232 6.78 0.56 -9.16
CA SER A 232 7.67 -0.49 -8.68
C SER A 232 9.12 -0.04 -8.85
N LEU A 233 9.80 0.31 -7.75
CA LEU A 233 11.21 0.72 -7.80
C LEU A 233 12.16 -0.46 -8.06
N GLY A 234 11.66 -1.68 -7.86
CA GLY A 234 12.33 -2.93 -8.21
C GLY A 234 12.20 -4.01 -7.14
N THR A 235 12.66 -5.19 -7.52
CA THR A 235 12.83 -6.35 -6.64
C THR A 235 14.32 -6.56 -6.41
N PHE A 236 14.70 -6.74 -5.15
CA PHE A 236 16.08 -6.82 -4.72
C PHE A 236 16.31 -8.12 -3.97
N ILE A 237 17.37 -8.84 -4.37
CA ILE A 237 17.81 -10.06 -3.69
C ILE A 237 19.08 -9.77 -2.91
N ALA A 238 19.20 -10.35 -1.72
CA ALA A 238 20.37 -10.31 -0.86
C ALA A 238 20.95 -11.71 -0.69
N VAL A 239 22.23 -11.85 -1.00
CA VAL A 239 22.99 -13.10 -0.95
C VAL A 239 24.34 -12.89 -0.26
N PRO A 240 25.03 -13.95 0.20
CA PRO A 240 26.37 -13.84 0.75
C PRO A 240 27.34 -13.27 -0.30
N THR A 241 28.22 -12.36 0.10
CA THR A 241 29.20 -11.79 -0.82
C THR A 241 30.07 -12.86 -1.47
N GLY A 242 30.24 -12.77 -2.79
CA GLY A 242 31.03 -13.72 -3.57
C GLY A 242 30.25 -14.92 -4.13
N THR A 243 28.96 -15.10 -3.78
CA THR A 243 28.13 -16.17 -4.39
C THR A 243 27.56 -15.78 -5.75
N TYR A 244 27.00 -14.58 -5.85
CA TYR A 244 26.50 -14.02 -7.11
C TYR A 244 26.89 -12.54 -7.23
N SER A 245 26.93 -12.09 -8.48
CA SER A 245 27.06 -10.70 -8.92
C SER A 245 26.01 -10.40 -10.00
N ALA A 246 25.84 -9.14 -10.37
CA ALA A 246 24.89 -8.77 -11.42
C ALA A 246 25.25 -9.43 -12.77
N GLU A 247 26.55 -9.63 -13.03
CA GLU A 247 27.08 -10.22 -14.25
C GLU A 247 27.01 -11.76 -14.24
N SER A 248 27.00 -12.38 -13.06
CA SER A 248 26.92 -13.84 -12.89
C SER A 248 25.52 -14.33 -12.56
N TRP A 249 24.52 -13.44 -12.56
CA TRP A 249 23.13 -13.81 -12.33
C TRP A 249 22.60 -14.64 -13.49
N ALA A 250 22.42 -15.94 -13.23
CA ALA A 250 22.06 -16.91 -14.25
C ALA A 250 20.52 -17.11 -14.40
N GLY A 251 19.74 -16.28 -13.69
CA GLY A 251 18.29 -16.32 -13.70
C GLY A 251 17.68 -17.03 -12.48
N SER A 252 16.43 -16.72 -12.21
CA SER A 252 15.74 -17.13 -10.98
C SER A 252 15.50 -18.64 -10.87
N GLU A 253 15.26 -19.33 -11.99
CA GLU A 253 15.08 -20.78 -11.98
C GLU A 253 16.37 -21.51 -11.55
N GLN A 254 17.52 -21.06 -12.06
CA GLN A 254 18.83 -21.65 -11.73
C GLN A 254 19.22 -21.31 -10.29
N PHE A 255 18.96 -20.07 -9.87
CA PHE A 255 19.12 -19.66 -8.47
C PHE A 255 18.30 -20.53 -7.52
N LEU A 256 17.03 -20.81 -7.82
CA LEU A 256 16.17 -21.62 -6.95
C LEU A 256 16.45 -23.13 -7.03
N ALA A 257 17.12 -23.61 -8.07
CA ALA A 257 17.55 -25.00 -8.18
C ALA A 257 18.73 -25.30 -7.25
N ASN A 258 19.63 -24.34 -7.04
CA ASN A 258 20.78 -24.46 -6.14
C ASN A 258 21.07 -23.12 -5.44
N PRO A 259 20.19 -22.68 -4.51
CA PRO A 259 20.37 -21.41 -3.83
C PRO A 259 21.52 -21.49 -2.83
N PRO A 260 22.15 -20.34 -2.50
CA PRO A 260 23.09 -20.30 -1.39
C PRO A 260 22.36 -20.62 -0.07
N GLU A 261 23.11 -21.11 0.93
CA GLU A 261 22.55 -21.54 2.23
C GLU A 261 21.61 -20.51 2.85
N SER A 262 21.92 -19.21 2.69
CA SER A 262 21.04 -18.13 3.09
C SER A 262 20.83 -17.14 1.96
N TRP A 263 19.62 -16.62 1.85
CA TRP A 263 19.27 -15.52 0.93
C TRP A 263 18.01 -14.80 1.41
N ALA A 264 17.74 -13.60 0.89
CA ALA A 264 16.48 -12.90 1.11
C ALA A 264 16.06 -12.11 -0.13
N VAL A 265 14.77 -11.80 -0.24
CA VAL A 265 14.21 -10.99 -1.32
C VAL A 265 13.15 -10.03 -0.78
N LEU A 266 13.04 -8.85 -1.38
CA LEU A 266 11.87 -7.97 -1.24
C LEU A 266 11.71 -7.09 -2.48
N SER A 267 10.51 -6.54 -2.66
CA SER A 267 10.22 -5.49 -3.62
C SER A 267 9.90 -4.17 -2.93
N VAL A 268 10.11 -3.08 -3.64
CA VAL A 268 9.86 -1.71 -3.15
C VAL A 268 8.84 -1.03 -4.06
N TRP A 269 7.72 -0.59 -3.48
CA TRP A 269 6.69 0.20 -4.14
C TRP A 269 6.74 1.66 -3.69
N ASN A 270 6.67 2.59 -4.63
CA ASN A 270 6.70 4.02 -4.40
C ASN A 270 5.28 4.56 -4.12
N CYS A 271 4.90 4.73 -2.85
CA CYS A 271 3.64 5.38 -2.50
C CYS A 271 3.76 6.91 -2.45
N LYS A 272 4.98 7.47 -2.35
CA LYS A 272 5.22 8.92 -2.23
C LYS A 272 4.62 9.71 -3.40
N ASP A 273 4.63 9.13 -4.59
CA ASP A 273 4.12 9.77 -5.81
C ASP A 273 2.62 9.55 -6.01
N VAL A 274 1.96 8.85 -5.08
CA VAL A 274 0.54 8.49 -5.12
C VAL A 274 -0.23 9.22 -4.01
N PHE A 275 0.33 9.28 -2.81
CA PHE A 275 -0.24 10.01 -1.68
C PHE A 275 0.84 10.41 -0.68
N LYS A 276 0.55 11.42 0.14
CA LYS A 276 1.38 11.82 1.28
C LYS A 276 0.62 11.60 2.58
N LEU A 277 1.38 11.42 3.64
CA LEU A 277 0.89 11.32 4.99
C LEU A 277 1.31 12.55 5.80
N GLU A 278 0.54 12.91 6.81
CA GLU A 278 0.89 13.97 7.74
C GLU A 278 0.40 13.62 9.14
N VAL A 279 1.27 13.69 10.15
CA VAL A 279 0.87 13.54 11.54
C VAL A 279 0.34 14.87 12.05
N ARG A 280 -0.97 14.93 12.31
CA ARG A 280 -1.68 16.09 12.87
C ARG A 280 -2.01 15.89 14.35
N GLY A 281 -2.37 16.98 15.03
CA GLY A 281 -2.71 16.96 16.46
C GLY A 281 -1.54 17.00 17.44
N ALA A 282 -0.28 17.05 16.97
CA ALA A 282 0.89 17.16 17.85
C ALA A 282 0.97 18.54 18.55
N SER A 283 1.30 18.54 19.85
CA SER A 283 1.47 19.76 20.64
C SER A 283 2.64 20.62 20.14
N ARG A 284 2.62 21.93 20.41
CA ARG A 284 3.72 22.85 20.04
C ARG A 284 5.05 22.41 20.66
N VAL A 285 5.01 21.91 21.90
CA VAL A 285 6.19 21.39 22.60
C VAL A 285 6.78 20.18 21.87
N MET A 286 5.94 19.22 21.47
CA MET A 286 6.39 18.03 20.73
C MET A 286 6.99 18.41 19.36
N LYS A 287 6.36 19.34 18.65
CA LYS A 287 6.88 19.85 17.37
C LYS A 287 8.22 20.55 17.56
N CYS A 288 8.38 21.35 18.62
CA CYS A 288 9.62 22.03 18.96
C CYS A 288 10.73 21.02 19.30
N PHE A 289 10.46 20.07 20.19
CA PHE A 289 11.40 19.01 20.56
C PHE A 289 11.89 18.22 19.33
N ALA A 290 10.97 17.79 18.47
CA ALA A 290 11.33 17.07 17.25
C ALA A 290 12.22 17.93 16.33
N ARG A 291 11.90 19.22 16.17
CA ARG A 291 12.75 20.15 15.40
C ARG A 291 14.14 20.31 16.02
N THR A 292 14.24 20.42 17.34
CA THR A 292 15.51 20.50 18.06
C THR A 292 16.35 19.24 17.86
N THR A 293 15.75 18.05 17.95
CA THR A 293 16.48 16.79 17.71
C THR A 293 17.08 16.73 16.30
N ARG A 294 16.37 17.26 15.29
CA ARG A 294 16.86 17.37 13.91
C ARG A 294 17.98 18.40 13.76
N LEU A 295 17.90 19.54 14.47
CA LEU A 295 18.95 20.55 14.43
C LEU A 295 20.25 20.03 15.06
N VAL A 296 20.16 19.35 16.20
CA VAL A 296 21.31 18.75 16.88
C VAL A 296 21.97 17.69 16.01
N ASP A 297 21.18 16.79 15.42
CA ASP A 297 21.68 15.75 14.50
C ASP A 297 22.36 16.36 13.26
N ARG A 298 21.85 17.48 12.76
CA ARG A 298 22.44 18.20 11.63
C ARG A 298 23.72 18.95 11.99
N ALA A 299 23.83 19.43 13.24
CA ALA A 299 25.02 20.11 13.75
C ALA A 299 26.15 19.12 14.12
N LEU A 300 25.80 17.89 14.54
CA LEU A 300 26.73 16.86 15.00
C LEU A 300 26.60 15.56 14.18
N PRO A 301 26.77 15.60 12.84
CA PRO A 301 26.46 14.46 11.96
C PRO A 301 27.33 13.22 12.23
N TRP A 302 28.52 13.38 12.84
CA TRP A 302 29.42 12.28 13.20
C TRP A 302 28.91 11.42 14.36
N LEU A 303 27.95 11.92 15.16
CA LEU A 303 27.36 11.16 16.26
C LEU A 303 26.23 10.23 15.81
N HIS A 304 25.75 10.34 14.58
CA HIS A 304 24.66 9.52 14.02
C HIS A 304 23.45 9.43 14.96
N LEU A 305 23.04 10.56 15.54
CA LEU A 305 21.97 10.61 16.52
C LEU A 305 20.63 10.23 15.86
N PRO A 306 19.80 9.39 16.50
CA PRO A 306 18.46 9.11 16.00
C PRO A 306 17.60 10.37 16.18
N SER A 307 17.48 11.19 15.13
CA SER A 307 16.60 12.36 15.13
C SER A 307 15.17 11.97 14.75
N MET A 308 14.19 12.68 15.31
CA MET A 308 12.80 12.45 14.93
C MET A 308 12.55 12.87 13.48
N PRO A 309 12.04 11.97 12.62
CA PRO A 309 11.71 12.32 11.23
C PRO A 309 10.70 13.47 11.15
N GLU A 310 10.69 14.21 10.03
CA GLU A 310 9.78 15.32 9.78
C GLU A 310 8.36 14.83 9.43
N VAL A 311 7.67 14.22 10.41
CA VAL A 311 6.34 13.62 10.23
C VAL A 311 5.18 14.62 10.36
N PHE A 312 5.45 15.83 10.84
CA PHE A 312 4.43 16.88 11.05
C PHE A 312 4.20 17.77 9.82
N ARG A 313 4.81 17.42 8.69
CA ARG A 313 4.57 17.98 7.36
C ARG A 313 4.28 16.83 6.41
N PRO A 314 3.61 17.05 5.27
CA PRO A 314 3.37 15.99 4.29
C PRO A 314 4.64 15.23 3.93
N PHE A 315 4.65 13.91 4.15
CA PHE A 315 5.74 12.99 3.87
C PHE A 315 5.26 11.79 3.07
N GLY A 316 6.12 11.26 2.19
CA GLY A 316 5.83 10.04 1.45
C GLY A 316 6.38 8.79 2.14
N LEU A 317 6.00 7.63 1.64
CA LEU A 317 6.53 6.34 2.09
C LEU A 317 6.84 5.43 0.90
N HIS A 318 7.77 4.51 1.11
CA HIS A 318 7.90 3.33 0.26
C HIS A 318 7.29 2.14 0.97
N PHE A 319 6.51 1.34 0.26
CA PHE A 319 5.92 0.12 0.78
C PHE A 319 6.79 -1.07 0.37
N LEU A 320 7.24 -1.84 1.36
CA LEU A 320 8.03 -3.05 1.12
C LEU A 320 7.10 -4.25 1.08
N TYR A 321 7.18 -5.05 0.02
CA TYR A 321 6.32 -6.21 -0.20
C TYR A 321 7.10 -7.40 -0.76
N GLY A 322 6.46 -8.57 -0.82
CA GLY A 322 7.10 -9.80 -1.32
C GLY A 322 8.28 -10.26 -0.45
N LEU A 323 8.28 -9.94 0.84
CA LEU A 323 9.36 -10.31 1.77
C LEU A 323 9.47 -11.84 1.85
N GLY A 324 10.66 -12.36 1.61
CA GLY A 324 10.98 -13.75 1.88
C GLY A 324 12.48 -14.02 1.89
N GLY A 325 12.82 -15.30 1.96
CA GLY A 325 14.19 -15.77 2.07
C GLY A 325 14.25 -17.16 2.70
N GLU A 326 15.46 -17.68 2.77
CA GLU A 326 15.74 -18.99 3.34
C GLU A 326 17.09 -18.97 4.06
N GLY A 327 17.28 -19.92 4.97
CA GLY A 327 18.53 -20.11 5.70
C GLY A 327 18.67 -19.35 7.01
N PRO A 328 19.71 -19.69 7.80
CA PRO A 328 19.95 -19.14 9.14
C PRO A 328 20.27 -17.63 9.14
N LEU A 329 20.73 -17.06 8.03
CA LEU A 329 21.05 -15.63 7.93
C LEU A 329 19.96 -14.80 7.21
N SER A 330 18.85 -15.42 6.79
CA SER A 330 17.74 -14.75 6.09
C SER A 330 17.27 -13.47 6.77
N ALA A 331 17.05 -13.47 8.08
CA ALA A 331 16.64 -12.28 8.83
C ALA A 331 17.69 -11.14 8.77
N LYS A 332 18.99 -11.46 8.78
CA LYS A 332 20.06 -10.47 8.62
C LYS A 332 20.08 -9.91 7.19
N PHE A 333 19.75 -10.71 6.20
CA PHE A 333 19.69 -10.29 4.80
C PHE A 333 18.44 -9.44 4.52
N VAL A 334 17.28 -9.79 5.11
CA VAL A 334 16.09 -8.92 5.12
C VAL A 334 16.43 -7.58 5.77
N LYS A 335 17.14 -7.56 6.91
CA LYS A 335 17.58 -6.31 7.53
C LYS A 335 18.51 -5.48 6.62
N ALA A 336 19.40 -6.14 5.88
CA ALA A 336 20.25 -5.48 4.89
C ALA A 336 19.41 -4.87 3.74
N LEU A 337 18.40 -5.61 3.24
CA LEU A 337 17.47 -5.10 2.22
C LEU A 337 16.62 -3.94 2.73
N CYS A 338 16.14 -3.96 3.98
CA CYS A 338 15.45 -2.82 4.58
C CYS A 338 16.37 -1.60 4.70
N GLY A 339 17.64 -1.80 5.07
CA GLY A 339 18.67 -0.74 5.06
C GLY A 339 18.94 -0.18 3.65
N PHE A 340 18.91 -1.04 2.63
CA PHE A 340 18.99 -0.63 1.23
C PHE A 340 17.76 0.19 0.81
N ALA A 341 16.55 -0.27 1.11
CA ALA A 341 15.31 0.43 0.79
C ALA A 341 15.22 1.80 1.51
N HIS A 342 15.71 1.88 2.76
CA HIS A 342 15.89 3.15 3.47
C HIS A 342 16.81 4.10 2.68
N ASN A 343 17.97 3.62 2.24
CA ASN A 343 18.91 4.44 1.48
C ASN A 343 18.36 4.85 0.11
N LEU A 344 17.54 4.00 -0.53
CA LEU A 344 16.83 4.30 -1.75
C LEU A 344 15.82 5.44 -1.54
N ALA A 345 14.99 5.35 -0.49
CA ALA A 345 14.06 6.40 -0.11
C ALA A 345 14.79 7.73 0.17
N LYS A 346 15.93 7.69 0.85
CA LYS A 346 16.77 8.87 1.09
C LYS A 346 17.38 9.43 -0.20
N GLY A 347 17.81 8.58 -1.13
CA GLY A 347 18.39 8.98 -2.41
C GLY A 347 17.38 9.70 -3.32
N ALA A 348 16.14 9.21 -3.37
CA ALA A 348 15.04 9.85 -4.09
C ALA A 348 14.71 11.26 -3.55
N TRP A 349 14.99 11.53 -2.27
CA TRP A 349 14.88 12.86 -1.67
C TRP A 349 15.94 13.87 -2.15
N LEU A 350 17.13 13.41 -2.57
CA LEU A 350 18.17 14.28 -3.12
C LEU A 350 17.88 14.68 -4.58
N TRP A 351 17.25 13.81 -5.37
CA TRP A 351 16.81 14.13 -6.74
C TRP A 351 15.69 15.18 -6.76
N SER A 352 14.77 15.14 -5.78
CA SER A 352 13.71 16.16 -5.65
C SER A 352 14.21 17.53 -5.14
N ARG A 353 15.51 17.69 -4.84
CA ARG A 353 16.06 18.91 -4.21
C ARG A 353 17.34 19.44 -4.87
N GLY A 354 17.73 18.89 -6.03
CA GLY A 354 18.96 19.25 -6.74
C GLY A 354 18.68 20.09 -7.97
N ASP A 355 19.31 21.26 -7.99
CA ASP A 355 19.41 22.21 -9.10
C ASP A 355 19.67 21.55 -10.46
N GLY A 356 19.16 22.20 -11.50
CA GLY A 356 19.32 21.77 -12.89
C GLY A 356 20.77 21.56 -13.29
N GLY A 357 20.97 20.54 -14.12
CA GLY A 357 22.23 20.30 -14.81
C GLY A 357 22.60 18.83 -14.82
N VAL A 358 22.02 18.05 -15.74
CA VAL A 358 22.78 16.97 -16.40
C VAL A 358 22.43 16.99 -17.88
N GLU A 359 23.49 17.19 -18.67
CA GLU A 359 23.55 17.11 -20.12
C GLU A 359 22.96 15.81 -20.65
N SER A 360 22.08 15.96 -21.63
CA SER A 360 21.74 14.90 -22.57
C SER A 360 22.95 14.58 -23.44
N ALA A 361 23.53 13.38 -23.27
CA ALA A 361 24.41 12.79 -24.26
C ALA A 361 23.66 11.64 -24.94
N SER A 362 23.08 11.93 -26.11
CA SER A 362 22.61 10.92 -27.05
C SER A 362 23.77 10.48 -27.92
N ARG A 363 24.03 9.18 -28.01
CA ARG A 363 24.90 8.60 -29.04
C ARG A 363 24.00 7.82 -30.00
N SER A 364 23.85 8.34 -31.21
CA SER A 364 23.26 7.63 -32.34
C SER A 364 24.21 6.52 -32.80
N GLY A 365 23.63 5.35 -33.03
CA GLY A 365 24.13 4.29 -33.89
C GLY A 365 23.01 3.91 -34.84
#